data_AF-A0A2A3EG49-F1
#
_entry.id   AF-A0A2A3EG49-F1
#
_cell.length_a   1.000
_cell.length_b   1.000
_cell.length_c   1.000
_cell.angle_alpha   90.00
_cell.angle_beta   90.00
_cell.angle_gamma   90.00
#
_symmetry.space_group_name_H-M   'P 1'
#
loop_
_entity.id
_entity.type
_entity.pdbx_description
1 polymer ?
#
loop_
_entity_poly.entity_id
_entity_poly.type
_entity_poly.pdbx_seq_one_letter_code
_entity_poly.pdbx_strand_id
1 'polypeptide(L)'
;MPEPNNTTNKIQEEIEYSWLIKPCEIYKAEYNDCTSIRARFHQYFIFGETTDCKQWKIDYNNCDLWEHNKDKKAYIELIESEKKRRFQRLQAHYSNDVWQKRDKPPENWNAPLPKWLDEKSQNSYLKISSIVLFVLTEVYAANLDFSRRQKRMAEDCPDGDYLGAYSRFFSEFVSRVNPYDQLPVSVSSYNVTEAEIVGEIINVTLQYLNQT
;
A
#
# COMPACT_ATOMS: atom_id res chain seq x y z
N MET A 1 -21.49 39.52 -23.83
CA MET A 1 -20.13 39.36 -23.28
C MET A 1 -20.24 38.39 -22.12
N PRO A 2 -19.66 37.19 -22.18
CA PRO A 2 -19.66 36.29 -21.02
C PRO A 2 -18.60 36.74 -20.02
N GLU A 3 -18.95 36.67 -18.73
CA GLU A 3 -18.16 37.18 -17.61
C GLU A 3 -16.86 36.39 -17.36
N PRO A 4 -15.75 37.05 -16.97
CA PRO A 4 -14.47 36.40 -16.66
C PRO A 4 -14.46 35.62 -15.33
N ASN A 5 -15.56 35.65 -14.56
CA ASN A 5 -15.62 35.17 -13.17
C ASN A 5 -15.61 33.64 -13.03
N ASN A 6 -15.94 32.89 -14.08
CA ASN A 6 -16.08 31.43 -14.00
C ASN A 6 -14.74 30.70 -14.18
N THR A 7 -13.74 31.36 -14.78
CA THR A 7 -12.43 30.75 -15.06
C THR A 7 -11.45 30.95 -13.91
N THR A 8 -11.51 32.10 -13.22
CA THR A 8 -10.66 32.41 -12.05
C THR A 8 -11.05 31.61 -10.82
N ASN A 9 -12.35 31.41 -10.56
CA ASN A 9 -12.82 30.59 -9.43
C ASN A 9 -12.44 29.11 -9.58
N LYS A 10 -12.47 28.57 -10.81
CA LYS A 10 -12.07 27.18 -11.11
C LYS A 10 -10.57 26.94 -10.89
N ILE A 11 -9.73 27.92 -11.22
CA ILE A 11 -8.27 27.88 -11.03
C ILE A 11 -7.91 27.99 -9.53
N GLN A 12 -8.70 28.70 -8.72
CA GLN A 12 -8.47 28.84 -7.27
C GLN A 12 -8.91 27.61 -6.47
N GLU A 13 -10.03 26.95 -6.85
CA GLU A 13 -10.43 25.64 -6.30
C GLU A 13 -9.41 24.53 -6.65
N GLU A 14 -8.75 24.62 -7.79
CA GLU A 14 -7.76 23.63 -8.22
C GLU A 14 -6.47 23.65 -7.38
N ILE A 15 -6.03 24.83 -6.90
CA ILE A 15 -4.82 24.96 -6.04
C ILE A 15 -5.06 24.40 -4.63
N GLU A 16 -6.32 24.29 -4.19
CA GLU A 16 -6.70 23.78 -2.87
C GLU A 16 -6.37 22.29 -2.68
N TYR A 17 -6.33 21.52 -3.76
CA TYR A 17 -6.07 20.08 -3.73
C TYR A 17 -4.57 19.73 -3.79
N SER A 18 -3.67 20.70 -3.62
CA SER A 18 -2.22 20.46 -3.65
C SER A 18 -1.76 19.41 -2.62
N TRP A 19 -2.49 19.22 -1.52
CA TRP A 19 -2.17 18.23 -0.50
C TRP A 19 -2.45 16.77 -0.93
N LEU A 20 -3.18 16.55 -2.05
CA LEU A 20 -3.40 15.20 -2.59
C LEU A 20 -2.17 14.67 -3.31
N ILE A 21 -1.33 15.56 -3.85
CA ILE A 21 -0.19 15.19 -4.68
C ILE A 21 0.94 14.71 -3.76
N LYS A 22 1.46 13.51 -4.08
CA LYS A 22 2.60 12.91 -3.38
C LYS A 22 3.91 13.35 -4.06
N PRO A 23 5.07 13.20 -3.39
CA PRO A 23 6.36 13.37 -4.04
C PRO A 23 6.50 12.47 -5.27
N CYS A 24 7.15 12.94 -6.33
CA CYS A 24 7.25 12.20 -7.60
C CYS A 24 7.98 10.85 -7.46
N GLU A 25 8.90 10.74 -6.50
CA GLU A 25 9.57 9.47 -6.15
C GLU A 25 8.59 8.37 -5.75
N ILE A 26 7.49 8.72 -5.09
CA ILE A 26 6.46 7.75 -4.69
C ILE A 26 5.76 7.18 -5.92
N TYR A 27 5.38 8.01 -6.90
CA TYR A 27 4.77 7.51 -8.14
C TYR A 27 5.70 6.59 -8.92
N LYS A 28 7.00 6.91 -8.93
CA LYS A 28 8.02 6.05 -9.55
C LYS A 28 8.16 4.72 -8.82
N ALA A 29 8.20 4.75 -7.49
CA ALA A 29 8.27 3.55 -6.66
C ALA A 29 7.04 2.66 -6.87
N GLU A 30 5.83 3.22 -6.88
CA GLU A 30 4.59 2.49 -7.14
C GLU A 30 4.56 1.87 -8.55
N TYR A 31 5.08 2.58 -9.56
CA TYR A 31 5.21 2.02 -10.91
C TYR A 31 6.20 0.85 -10.96
N ASN A 32 7.36 1.00 -10.33
CA ASN A 32 8.37 -0.04 -10.25
C ASN A 32 7.86 -1.26 -9.48
N ASP A 33 7.19 -1.03 -8.36
CA ASP A 33 6.56 -2.08 -7.57
C ASP A 33 5.48 -2.78 -8.39
N CYS A 34 4.59 -2.07 -9.06
CA CYS A 34 3.54 -2.65 -9.91
C CYS A 34 4.10 -3.53 -11.03
N THR A 35 5.25 -3.17 -11.60
CA THR A 35 5.92 -3.92 -12.68
C THR A 35 6.91 -4.97 -12.16
N SER A 36 7.18 -5.00 -10.86
CA SER A 36 8.08 -5.98 -10.24
C SER A 36 7.54 -7.41 -10.34
N ILE A 37 8.44 -8.39 -10.44
CA ILE A 37 8.06 -9.81 -10.48
C ILE A 37 7.21 -10.23 -9.30
N ARG A 38 7.56 -9.74 -8.12
CA ARG A 38 6.89 -10.07 -6.87
C ARG A 38 5.47 -9.52 -6.85
N ALA A 39 5.26 -8.27 -7.28
CA ALA A 39 3.92 -7.70 -7.30
C ALA A 39 3.05 -8.32 -8.38
N ARG A 40 3.59 -8.60 -9.57
CA ARG A 40 2.86 -9.30 -10.64
C ARG A 40 2.38 -10.68 -10.18
N PHE A 41 3.26 -11.42 -9.49
CA PHE A 41 2.91 -12.71 -8.92
C PHE A 41 1.82 -12.59 -7.84
N HIS A 42 1.91 -11.57 -6.95
CA HIS A 42 0.86 -11.31 -5.96
C HIS A 42 -0.47 -10.88 -6.60
N GLN A 43 -0.45 -10.07 -7.64
CA GLN A 43 -1.65 -9.68 -8.40
C GLN A 43 -2.32 -10.91 -9.01
N TYR A 44 -1.53 -11.79 -9.63
CA TYR A 44 -2.04 -13.04 -10.20
C TYR A 44 -2.65 -13.95 -9.14
N PHE A 45 -2.05 -14.03 -7.94
CA PHE A 45 -2.63 -14.80 -6.83
C PHE A 45 -4.00 -14.26 -6.39
N ILE A 46 -4.15 -12.93 -6.31
CA ILE A 46 -5.37 -12.29 -5.79
C ILE A 46 -6.47 -12.26 -6.87
N PHE A 47 -6.12 -11.87 -8.09
CA PHE A 47 -7.09 -11.56 -9.15
C PHE A 47 -7.13 -12.60 -10.28
N GLY A 48 -6.11 -13.46 -10.39
CA GLY A 48 -5.95 -14.40 -11.51
C GLY A 48 -5.39 -13.77 -12.79
N GLU A 49 -5.19 -12.45 -12.81
CA GLU A 49 -4.64 -11.69 -13.93
C GLU A 49 -3.71 -10.56 -13.44
N THR A 50 -2.97 -9.95 -14.37
CA THR A 50 -2.10 -8.81 -14.04
C THR A 50 -2.83 -7.48 -14.27
N THR A 51 -2.70 -6.54 -13.34
CA THR A 51 -3.40 -5.24 -13.41
C THR A 51 -2.68 -4.25 -14.32
N ASP A 52 -3.37 -3.28 -14.93
CA ASP A 52 -2.70 -2.27 -15.75
C ASP A 52 -1.87 -1.28 -14.90
N CYS A 53 -0.54 -1.26 -15.11
CA CYS A 53 0.38 -0.35 -14.42
C CYS A 53 0.59 0.98 -15.17
N LYS A 54 0.02 1.16 -16.37
CA LYS A 54 0.24 2.36 -17.19
C LYS A 54 -0.18 3.64 -16.48
N GLN A 55 -1.24 3.59 -15.68
CA GLN A 55 -1.72 4.76 -14.93
C GLN A 55 -0.61 5.35 -14.04
N TRP A 56 0.14 4.51 -13.32
CA TRP A 56 1.24 4.98 -12.48
C TRP A 56 2.37 5.66 -13.25
N LYS A 57 2.64 5.19 -14.47
CA LYS A 57 3.62 5.81 -15.36
C LYS A 57 3.16 7.19 -15.86
N ILE A 58 1.87 7.30 -16.20
CA ILE A 58 1.26 8.58 -16.60
C ILE A 58 1.31 9.56 -15.43
N ASP A 59 0.90 9.11 -14.23
CA ASP A 59 0.92 9.92 -13.01
C ASP A 59 2.35 10.40 -12.68
N TYR A 60 3.36 9.53 -12.81
CA TYR A 60 4.76 9.91 -12.64
C TYR A 60 5.21 10.98 -13.64
N ASN A 61 4.92 10.80 -14.93
CA ASN A 61 5.28 11.79 -15.96
C ASN A 61 4.57 13.13 -15.73
N ASN A 62 3.29 13.10 -15.33
CA ASN A 62 2.53 14.30 -15.02
C ASN A 62 3.07 15.01 -13.76
N CYS A 63 3.53 14.26 -12.77
CA CYS A 63 4.21 14.79 -11.58
C CYS A 63 5.52 15.49 -11.96
N ASP A 64 6.35 14.85 -12.77
CA ASP A 64 7.64 15.39 -13.25
C ASP A 64 7.45 16.69 -14.05
N LEU A 65 6.46 16.72 -14.95
CA LEU A 65 6.07 17.91 -15.71
C LEU A 65 5.57 19.03 -14.79
N TRP A 66 4.79 18.71 -13.75
CA TRP A 66 4.33 19.68 -12.77
C TRP A 66 5.48 20.22 -11.90
N GLU A 67 6.46 19.38 -11.56
CA GLU A 67 7.60 19.78 -10.74
C GLU A 67 8.50 20.76 -11.52
N HIS A 68 8.85 20.43 -12.76
CA HIS A 68 9.77 21.21 -13.59
C HIS A 68 9.12 22.38 -14.33
N ASN A 69 8.01 22.16 -15.03
CA ASN A 69 7.41 23.17 -15.92
C ASN A 69 6.23 23.92 -15.28
N LYS A 70 5.72 23.42 -14.15
CA LYS A 70 4.48 23.91 -13.52
C LYS A 70 3.28 23.89 -14.47
N ASP A 71 3.21 22.84 -15.29
CA ASP A 71 2.13 22.64 -16.26
C ASP A 71 0.79 22.36 -15.57
N LYS A 72 -0.16 23.29 -15.73
CA LYS A 72 -1.49 23.20 -15.09
C LYS A 72 -2.31 21.99 -15.56
N LYS A 73 -2.16 21.59 -16.82
CA LYS A 73 -2.90 20.44 -17.38
C LYS A 73 -2.48 19.13 -16.70
N ALA A 74 -1.17 18.91 -16.55
CA ALA A 74 -0.63 17.73 -15.89
C ALA A 74 -1.06 17.65 -14.42
N TYR A 75 -1.09 18.81 -13.75
CA TYR A 75 -1.59 18.94 -12.38
C TYR A 75 -3.06 18.52 -12.22
N ILE A 76 -3.94 18.97 -13.12
CA ILE A 76 -5.37 18.62 -13.08
C ILE A 76 -5.56 17.11 -13.29
N GLU A 77 -4.90 16.54 -14.28
CA GLU A 77 -5.00 15.10 -14.59
C GLU A 77 -4.49 14.23 -13.43
N LEU A 78 -3.40 14.65 -12.77
CA LEU A 78 -2.84 13.96 -11.60
C LEU A 78 -3.79 14.04 -10.39
N ILE A 79 -4.45 15.17 -10.16
CA ILE A 79 -5.44 15.31 -9.09
C ILE A 79 -6.67 14.45 -9.34
N GLU A 80 -7.15 14.41 -10.58
CA GLU A 80 -8.28 13.57 -10.96
C GLU A 80 -7.96 12.09 -10.73
N SER A 81 -6.73 11.66 -11.05
CA SER A 81 -6.30 10.27 -10.81
C SER A 81 -6.22 9.94 -9.31
N GLU A 82 -5.68 10.84 -8.47
CA GLU A 82 -5.66 10.66 -7.01
C GLU A 82 -7.06 10.67 -6.39
N LYS A 83 -7.95 11.57 -6.84
CA LYS A 83 -9.36 11.61 -6.41
C LYS A 83 -10.05 10.28 -6.73
N LYS A 84 -9.86 9.76 -7.95
CA LYS A 84 -10.40 8.47 -8.37
C LYS A 84 -9.88 7.32 -7.50
N ARG A 85 -8.58 7.28 -7.22
CA ARG A 85 -7.95 6.23 -6.39
C ARG A 85 -8.47 6.25 -4.96
N ARG A 86 -8.60 7.45 -4.37
CA ARG A 86 -9.17 7.63 -3.02
C ARG A 86 -10.64 7.22 -2.99
N PHE A 87 -11.41 7.55 -4.01
CA PHE A 87 -12.81 7.15 -4.13
C PHE A 87 -12.93 5.62 -4.18
N GLN A 88 -12.15 4.94 -5.03
CA GLN A 88 -12.15 3.47 -5.12
C GLN A 88 -11.84 2.81 -3.78
N ARG A 89 -10.80 3.28 -3.06
CA ARG A 89 -10.44 2.75 -1.74
C ARG A 89 -11.56 2.92 -0.71
N LEU A 90 -12.31 4.02 -0.79
CA LEU A 90 -13.39 4.32 0.15
C LEU A 90 -14.76 3.84 -0.34
N GLN A 91 -14.87 3.31 -1.56
CA GLN A 91 -16.14 2.96 -2.18
C GLN A 91 -16.90 1.96 -1.32
N ALA A 92 -16.24 0.89 -0.88
CA ALA A 92 -16.82 -0.12 0.01
C ALA A 92 -17.31 0.48 1.34
N HIS A 93 -16.58 1.44 1.89
CA HIS A 93 -16.98 2.15 3.11
C HIS A 93 -18.21 3.06 2.89
N TYR A 94 -18.35 3.65 1.69
CA TYR A 94 -19.51 4.48 1.36
C TYR A 94 -20.74 3.67 0.93
N SER A 95 -20.54 2.52 0.30
CA SER A 95 -21.62 1.62 -0.13
C SER A 95 -22.19 0.76 1.00
N ASN A 96 -21.52 0.71 2.15
CA ASN A 96 -21.99 -0.04 3.30
C ASN A 96 -23.18 0.68 3.96
N ASP A 97 -24.33 0.02 3.98
CA ASP A 97 -25.59 0.44 4.60
C ASP A 97 -25.86 -0.21 5.96
N VAL A 98 -25.06 -1.21 6.36
CA VAL A 98 -25.18 -1.94 7.63
C VAL A 98 -24.75 -1.08 8.81
N TRP A 99 -23.70 -0.27 8.64
CA TRP A 99 -23.12 0.53 9.72
C TRP A 99 -23.36 2.03 9.52
N GLN A 100 -23.92 2.69 10.53
CA GLN A 100 -24.06 4.14 10.55
C GLN A 100 -22.71 4.81 10.90
N LYS A 101 -22.38 5.89 10.18
CA LYS A 101 -21.15 6.66 10.41
C LYS A 101 -21.29 7.53 11.64
N ARG A 102 -20.26 7.57 12.47
CA ARG A 102 -20.20 8.43 13.65
C ARG A 102 -19.68 9.81 13.24
N ASP A 103 -20.41 10.86 13.60
CA ASP A 103 -19.97 12.25 13.36
C ASP A 103 -18.88 12.68 14.34
N LYS A 104 -18.93 12.17 15.57
CA LYS A 104 -17.98 12.49 16.64
C LYS A 104 -17.58 11.21 17.39
N PRO A 105 -16.37 11.18 17.99
CA PRO A 105 -16.02 10.12 18.90
C PRO A 105 -17.04 10.06 20.07
N PRO A 106 -17.30 8.86 20.62
CA PRO A 106 -18.08 8.72 21.85
C PRO A 106 -17.53 9.59 22.99
N GLU A 107 -18.38 10.09 23.87
CA GLU A 107 -17.98 10.97 24.99
C GLU A 107 -16.98 10.29 25.94
N ASN A 108 -17.04 8.97 26.07
CA ASN A 108 -16.13 8.15 26.87
C ASN A 108 -14.94 7.60 26.08
N TRP A 109 -14.63 8.15 24.90
CA TRP A 109 -13.51 7.66 24.07
C TRP A 109 -12.16 7.70 24.81
N ASN A 110 -11.95 8.73 25.65
CA ASN A 110 -10.76 8.89 26.49
C ASN A 110 -10.97 8.40 27.93
N ALA A 111 -11.99 7.58 28.19
CA ALA A 111 -12.18 7.01 29.52
C ALA A 111 -11.01 6.08 29.89
N PRO A 112 -10.63 6.01 31.17
CA PRO A 112 -9.59 5.08 31.61
C PRO A 112 -9.99 3.64 31.28
N LEU A 113 -8.99 2.79 31.05
CA LEU A 113 -9.23 1.38 30.79
C LEU A 113 -10.04 0.76 31.93
N PRO A 114 -10.97 -0.16 31.65
CA PRO A 114 -11.65 -0.93 32.68
C PRO A 114 -10.63 -1.63 33.59
N LYS A 115 -10.90 -1.67 34.91
CA LYS A 115 -9.96 -2.21 35.92
C LYS A 115 -9.42 -3.60 35.58
N TRP A 116 -10.28 -4.51 35.13
CA TRP A 116 -9.87 -5.88 34.77
C TRP A 116 -8.85 -5.93 33.61
N LEU A 117 -8.95 -4.98 32.67
CA LEU A 117 -8.05 -4.90 31.51
C LEU A 117 -6.74 -4.20 31.90
N ASP A 118 -6.82 -3.21 32.79
CA ASP A 118 -5.65 -2.55 33.35
C ASP A 118 -4.79 -3.55 34.15
N GLU A 119 -5.41 -4.34 35.04
CA GLU A 119 -4.75 -5.41 35.81
C GLU A 119 -4.08 -6.46 34.90
N LYS A 120 -4.76 -6.89 33.83
CA LYS A 120 -4.19 -7.83 32.85
C LYS A 120 -3.03 -7.22 32.07
N SER A 121 -3.09 -5.91 31.81
CA SER A 121 -2.04 -5.16 31.12
C SER A 121 -0.78 -5.03 31.96
N GLN A 122 -0.87 -4.96 33.29
CA GLN A 122 0.28 -4.73 34.17
C GLN A 122 1.42 -5.75 33.97
N ASN A 123 1.07 -7.02 33.73
CA ASN A 123 2.03 -8.10 33.50
C ASN A 123 2.31 -8.37 32.01
N SER A 124 1.76 -7.56 31.10
CA SER A 124 1.99 -7.73 29.68
C SER A 124 3.38 -7.27 29.28
N TYR A 125 3.95 -7.92 28.26
CA TYR A 125 5.23 -7.51 27.67
C TYR A 125 5.22 -6.03 27.26
N LEU A 126 4.10 -5.50 26.76
CA LEU A 126 4.00 -4.10 26.34
C LEU A 126 4.11 -3.12 27.51
N LYS A 127 3.49 -3.43 28.66
CA LYS A 127 3.60 -2.58 29.85
C LYS A 127 5.00 -2.64 30.44
N ILE A 128 5.56 -3.84 30.59
CA ILE A 128 6.93 -4.05 31.06
C ILE A 128 7.91 -3.34 30.11
N SER A 129 7.77 -3.55 28.81
CA SER A 129 8.57 -2.87 27.77
C SER A 129 8.39 -1.36 27.82
N SER A 130 7.18 -0.82 28.05
CA SER A 130 6.98 0.63 28.16
C SER A 130 7.66 1.22 29.40
N ILE A 131 7.68 0.50 30.52
CA ILE A 131 8.39 0.90 31.75
C ILE A 131 9.88 0.82 31.51
N VAL A 132 10.36 -0.27 30.92
CA VAL A 132 11.76 -0.44 30.53
C VAL A 132 12.17 0.65 29.54
N LEU A 133 11.35 0.98 28.54
CA LEU A 133 11.59 2.04 27.57
C LEU A 133 11.63 3.41 28.26
N PHE A 134 10.74 3.68 29.22
CA PHE A 134 10.73 4.92 29.99
C PHE A 134 12.00 5.09 30.84
N VAL A 135 12.41 4.02 31.53
CA VAL A 135 13.67 3.97 32.30
C VAL A 135 14.88 4.06 31.38
N LEU A 136 14.83 3.43 30.20
CA LEU A 136 15.90 3.51 29.21
C LEU A 136 15.94 4.87 28.52
N THR A 137 14.83 5.61 28.36
CA THR A 137 14.84 6.96 27.78
C THR A 137 15.47 7.99 28.71
N GLU A 138 15.44 7.79 30.02
CA GLU A 138 16.20 8.61 30.97
C GLU A 138 17.70 8.26 30.97
N VAL A 139 18.08 7.05 30.54
CA VAL A 139 19.47 6.55 30.58
C VAL A 139 20.18 6.60 29.22
N TYR A 140 19.46 6.55 28.10
CA TYR A 140 20.01 6.41 26.75
C TYR A 140 19.50 7.51 25.82
N ALA A 141 19.93 8.75 26.04
CA ALA A 141 20.06 9.75 24.97
C ALA A 141 21.29 9.47 24.05
N ALA A 142 21.63 8.20 23.86
CA ALA A 142 22.79 7.78 23.08
C ALA A 142 22.53 6.43 22.40
N ASN A 143 22.57 6.46 21.06
CA ASN A 143 22.83 5.37 20.13
C ASN A 143 21.72 4.35 19.80
N LEU A 144 21.15 4.61 18.61
CA LEU A 144 20.87 3.72 17.47
C LEU A 144 19.90 2.53 17.57
N ASP A 145 18.96 2.60 16.61
CA ASP A 145 18.38 1.58 15.73
C ASP A 145 17.96 0.22 16.30
N PHE A 146 16.65 -0.03 16.21
CA PHE A 146 16.11 -1.38 16.28
C PHE A 146 14.99 -1.58 15.24
N SER A 147 15.36 -2.23 14.13
CA SER A 147 14.44 -2.79 13.15
C SER A 147 13.64 -3.95 13.77
N ARG A 148 12.30 -3.92 13.68
CA ARG A 148 11.47 -5.10 13.96
C ARG A 148 10.23 -5.14 13.06
N ARG A 149 10.29 -6.05 12.08
CA ARG A 149 9.14 -6.57 11.32
C ARG A 149 8.17 -7.25 12.27
N GLN A 150 6.86 -7.05 12.09
CA GLN A 150 5.88 -8.10 12.34
C GLN A 150 4.67 -7.99 11.41
N LYS A 151 4.21 -9.16 10.94
CA LYS A 151 3.32 -9.40 9.81
C LYS A 151 1.83 -9.13 10.12
N ARG A 152 1.12 -8.91 9.01
CA ARG A 152 -0.30 -8.60 8.76
C ARG A 152 -1.30 -9.65 9.24
N MET A 153 -2.55 -9.22 9.39
CA MET A 153 -3.74 -10.08 9.26
C MET A 153 -4.42 -9.82 7.90
N ALA A 154 -4.98 -10.86 7.30
CA ALA A 154 -5.77 -10.81 6.07
C ALA A 154 -7.09 -11.55 6.33
N GLU A 155 -8.20 -10.86 6.16
CA GLU A 155 -9.55 -11.43 6.09
C GLU A 155 -9.81 -11.89 4.64
N ASP A 156 -10.59 -12.96 4.51
CA ASP A 156 -11.03 -13.63 3.27
C ASP A 156 -10.18 -14.83 2.78
N CYS A 157 -9.98 -15.82 3.66
CA CYS A 157 -9.70 -17.21 3.26
C CYS A 157 -10.75 -18.15 3.88
N PRO A 158 -11.23 -19.19 3.17
CA PRO A 158 -12.32 -20.07 3.62
C PRO A 158 -12.09 -20.70 5.02
N ASP A 159 -10.82 -20.88 5.41
CA ASP A 159 -10.39 -21.41 6.70
C ASP A 159 -9.53 -20.42 7.51
N GLY A 160 -9.40 -19.16 7.06
CA GLY A 160 -8.49 -18.16 7.66
C GLY A 160 -6.99 -18.42 7.45
N ASP A 161 -6.61 -19.54 6.82
CA ASP A 161 -5.23 -19.90 6.53
C ASP A 161 -4.74 -19.30 5.20
N TYR A 162 -4.49 -17.99 5.21
CA TYR A 162 -3.92 -17.28 4.06
C TYR A 162 -2.58 -17.88 3.63
N LEU A 163 -1.73 -18.28 4.58
CA LEU A 163 -0.39 -18.80 4.27
C LEU A 163 -0.47 -20.18 3.60
N GLY A 164 -1.33 -21.07 4.07
CA GLY A 164 -1.54 -22.37 3.43
C GLY A 164 -2.25 -22.29 2.10
N ALA A 165 -3.23 -21.38 1.95
CA ALA A 165 -3.85 -21.11 0.64
C ALA A 165 -2.80 -20.57 -0.36
N TYR A 166 -1.96 -19.64 0.09
CA TYR A 166 -0.87 -19.09 -0.71
C TYR A 166 0.15 -20.18 -1.09
N SER A 167 0.52 -21.06 -0.17
CA SER A 167 1.41 -22.20 -0.43
C SER A 167 0.84 -23.18 -1.45
N ARG A 168 -0.46 -23.52 -1.36
CA ARG A 168 -1.12 -24.43 -2.32
C ARG A 168 -1.15 -23.84 -3.72
N PHE A 169 -1.43 -22.54 -3.82
CA PHE A 169 -1.36 -21.82 -5.08
C PHE A 169 0.01 -21.96 -5.74
N PHE A 170 1.12 -21.84 -5.00
CA PHE A 170 2.46 -22.04 -5.58
C PHE A 170 2.63 -23.43 -6.21
N SER A 171 2.21 -24.49 -5.51
CA SER A 171 2.34 -25.86 -6.02
C SER A 171 1.50 -26.10 -7.27
N GLU A 172 0.28 -25.55 -7.32
CA GLU A 172 -0.59 -25.68 -8.50
C GLU A 172 -0.14 -24.77 -9.66
N PHE A 173 0.32 -23.55 -9.36
CA PHE A 173 0.73 -22.57 -10.36
C PHE A 173 1.89 -23.10 -11.20
N VAL A 174 2.93 -23.69 -10.58
CA VAL A 174 4.04 -24.31 -11.30
C VAL A 174 3.57 -25.43 -12.24
N SER A 175 2.52 -26.16 -11.85
CA SER A 175 1.98 -27.26 -12.67
C SER A 175 1.09 -26.80 -13.84
N ARG A 176 0.55 -25.57 -13.78
CA ARG A 176 -0.43 -25.04 -14.73
C ARG A 176 0.04 -23.83 -15.51
N VAL A 177 1.22 -23.29 -15.18
CA VAL A 177 1.75 -22.09 -15.82
C VAL A 177 1.89 -22.32 -17.33
N ASN A 178 1.29 -21.44 -18.12
CA ASN A 178 1.45 -21.45 -19.56
C ASN A 178 2.80 -20.77 -19.89
N PRO A 179 3.76 -21.47 -20.52
CA PRO A 179 5.06 -20.90 -20.85
C PRO A 179 4.99 -19.69 -21.77
N TYR A 180 3.91 -19.57 -22.54
CA TYR A 180 3.69 -18.47 -23.49
C TYR A 180 2.96 -17.27 -22.88
N ASP A 181 2.60 -17.34 -21.60
CA ASP A 181 1.98 -16.22 -20.90
C ASP A 181 3.07 -15.28 -20.38
N GLN A 182 3.20 -14.12 -21.03
CA GLN A 182 4.20 -13.13 -20.68
C GLN A 182 3.85 -12.51 -19.32
N LEU A 183 4.50 -12.99 -18.25
CA LEU A 183 4.70 -12.16 -17.07
C LEU A 183 5.80 -11.15 -17.43
N PRO A 184 5.51 -9.86 -17.64
CA PRO A 184 6.53 -8.87 -17.94
C PRO A 184 7.08 -8.37 -16.61
N VAL A 185 8.35 -8.67 -16.32
CA VAL A 185 8.88 -8.51 -14.96
C VAL A 185 10.30 -7.98 -14.89
N SER A 186 10.47 -6.97 -14.03
CA SER A 186 11.76 -6.42 -13.62
C SER A 186 12.18 -7.02 -12.28
N VAL A 187 13.45 -7.42 -12.15
CA VAL A 187 14.12 -7.67 -10.86
C VAL A 187 15.08 -6.52 -10.57
N SER A 188 15.48 -6.35 -9.30
CA SER A 188 16.22 -5.15 -8.84
C SER A 188 17.51 -4.82 -9.61
N SER A 189 18.06 -5.77 -10.36
CA SER A 189 19.33 -5.68 -11.07
C SER A 189 19.22 -5.60 -12.60
N TYR A 190 18.18 -6.17 -13.23
CA TYR A 190 18.03 -6.19 -14.69
C TYR A 190 16.63 -6.66 -15.13
N ASN A 191 16.34 -6.56 -16.44
CA ASN A 191 15.10 -7.07 -17.03
C ASN A 191 15.22 -8.59 -17.21
N VAL A 192 14.36 -9.35 -16.53
CA VAL A 192 14.35 -10.81 -16.58
C VAL A 192 13.95 -11.27 -17.97
N THR A 193 14.73 -12.15 -18.59
CA THR A 193 14.36 -12.78 -19.86
C THR A 193 13.36 -13.92 -19.63
N GLU A 194 12.59 -14.29 -20.65
CA GLU A 194 11.57 -15.37 -20.57
C GLU A 194 12.14 -16.69 -20.02
N ALA A 195 13.39 -17.00 -20.35
CA ALA A 195 14.10 -18.20 -19.88
C ALA A 195 14.45 -18.17 -18.38
N GLU A 196 14.57 -16.98 -17.78
CA GLU A 196 14.96 -16.79 -16.37
C GLU A 196 13.75 -16.69 -15.43
N ILE A 197 12.54 -16.49 -15.96
CA ILE A 197 11.29 -16.31 -15.19
C ILE A 197 11.06 -17.48 -14.22
N VAL A 198 11.24 -18.72 -14.69
CA VAL A 198 11.03 -19.91 -13.85
C VAL A 198 12.01 -19.96 -12.68
N GLY A 199 13.28 -19.60 -12.94
CA GLY A 199 14.32 -19.54 -11.91
C GLY A 199 14.03 -18.49 -10.85
N GLU A 200 13.55 -17.31 -11.26
CA GLU A 200 13.17 -16.24 -10.34
C GLU A 200 11.93 -16.58 -9.52
N ILE A 201 10.92 -17.22 -10.12
CA ILE A 201 9.76 -17.71 -9.38
C ILE A 201 10.21 -18.73 -8.33
N ILE A 202 11.09 -19.67 -8.69
CA ILE A 202 11.66 -20.65 -7.74
C ILE A 202 12.43 -19.93 -6.63
N ASN A 203 13.26 -18.94 -6.96
CA ASN A 203 14.03 -18.16 -5.98
C ASN A 203 13.12 -17.41 -5.00
N VAL A 204 12.11 -16.68 -5.51
CA VAL A 204 11.10 -16.00 -4.68
C VAL A 204 10.34 -16.99 -3.81
N THR A 205 9.97 -18.16 -4.35
CA THR A 205 9.27 -19.22 -3.62
C THR A 205 10.16 -19.79 -2.50
N LEU A 206 11.42 -20.10 -2.79
CA LEU A 206 12.39 -20.59 -1.82
C LEU A 206 12.69 -19.56 -0.72
N GLN A 207 12.77 -18.27 -1.06
CA GLN A 207 12.91 -17.20 -0.07
C GLN A 207 11.71 -17.15 0.88
N TYR A 208 10.49 -17.38 0.40
CA TYR A 208 9.31 -17.45 1.26
C TYR A 208 9.28 -18.72 2.12
N LEU A 209 9.64 -19.87 1.56
CA LEU A 209 9.65 -21.15 2.26
C LEU A 209 10.76 -21.25 3.32
N ASN A 210 11.93 -20.66 3.07
CA ASN A 210 13.08 -20.67 3.99
C ASN A 210 13.07 -19.51 5.00
N GLN A 211 12.06 -18.63 4.99
CA GLN A 211 11.91 -17.51 5.93
C GLN A 211 11.28 -17.92 7.28
N THR A 212 11.55 -19.14 7.76
CA THR A 212 11.19 -19.58 9.13
C THR A 212 11.95 -18.78 10.18
#